data_AF-A0A830EJS2-F1
#
_entry.id   AF-A0A830EJS2-F1
#
_cell.length_a   1.000
_cell.length_b   1.000
_cell.length_c   1.000
_cell.angle_alpha   90.00
_cell.angle_beta   90.00
_cell.angle_gamma   90.00
#
_symmetry.space_group_name_H-M   'P 1'
#
loop_
_entity.id
_entity.type
_entity.pdbx_description
1 polymer ?
#
loop_
_entity_poly.entity_id
_entity_poly.type
_entity_poly.pdbx_seq_one_letter_code
_entity_poly.pdbx_strand_id
1 'polypeptide(L)'
;MSGSSYDKTIQFRAGAEKEAAELLDEIHIGGVNVSELARTGLIEMLRRSLDEQDEIAVYERYSRGEIDEDVARVLLGEKIDQVEAEIDAFESAMKRDTSAFLAQNDGE
;
A
#
# COMPACT_ATOMS: atom_id res chain seq x y z
N MET A 1 22.53 -13.04 -4.04
CA MET A 1 22.26 -11.78 -3.32
C MET A 1 22.41 -10.64 -4.32
N SER A 2 21.31 -10.18 -4.92
CA SER A 2 21.34 -9.00 -5.80
C SER A 2 21.34 -7.75 -4.93
N GLY A 3 22.43 -6.99 -5.02
CA GLY A 3 22.56 -5.69 -4.36
C GLY A 3 21.53 -4.72 -4.92
N SER A 4 20.46 -4.53 -4.17
CA SER A 4 19.44 -3.53 -4.46
C SER A 4 19.94 -2.17 -3.95
N SER A 5 20.82 -1.53 -4.72
CA SER A 5 21.33 -0.18 -4.43
C SER A 5 20.27 0.86 -4.82
N TYR A 6 19.17 0.94 -4.05
CA TYR A 6 18.21 2.04 -4.15
C TYR A 6 18.50 3.20 -3.19
N ASP A 7 19.73 3.33 -2.69
CA ASP A 7 20.20 4.56 -2.04
C ASP A 7 20.54 5.64 -3.08
N LYS A 8 19.64 5.86 -4.02
CA LYS A 8 19.79 6.83 -5.12
C LYS A 8 18.53 7.67 -5.20
N THR A 9 18.71 8.98 -5.18
CA THR A 9 17.65 9.94 -5.50
C THR A 9 17.04 9.60 -6.85
N ILE A 10 15.71 9.45 -6.91
CA ILE A 10 14.99 9.30 -8.17
C ILE A 10 15.10 10.62 -8.91
N GLN A 11 15.77 10.60 -10.07
CA GLN A 11 15.89 11.77 -10.95
C GLN A 11 14.95 11.59 -12.13
N PHE A 12 13.98 12.49 -12.24
CA PHE A 12 13.12 12.57 -13.42
C PHE A 12 13.88 13.25 -14.55
N ARG A 13 13.73 12.75 -15.78
CA ARG A 13 14.28 13.42 -16.96
C ARG A 13 13.53 14.73 -17.17
N ALA A 14 14.28 15.79 -17.46
CA ALA A 14 13.68 17.06 -17.85
C ALA A 14 12.91 16.89 -19.18
N GLY A 15 11.70 17.41 -19.22
CA GLY A 15 10.75 17.31 -20.33
C GLY A 15 9.60 18.31 -20.14
N ALA A 16 8.52 18.16 -20.91
CA ALA A 16 7.35 19.03 -20.82
C ALA A 16 6.72 19.05 -19.42
N GLU A 17 6.89 17.98 -18.64
CA GLU A 17 6.44 17.85 -17.26
C GLU A 17 7.15 18.85 -16.34
N LYS A 18 8.42 19.15 -16.61
CA LYS A 18 9.18 20.15 -15.85
C LYS A 18 8.65 21.56 -16.17
N GLU A 19 8.45 21.87 -17.44
CA GLU A 19 7.89 23.15 -17.87
C GLU A 19 6.47 23.35 -17.29
N ALA A 20 5.66 22.28 -17.25
CA ALA A 20 4.34 22.31 -16.65
C ALA A 20 4.39 22.56 -15.12
N ALA A 21 5.35 21.95 -14.42
CA ALA A 21 5.54 22.17 -12.99
C ALA A 21 6.02 23.59 -12.67
N GLU A 22 6.95 24.13 -13.47
CA GLU A 22 7.43 25.52 -13.37
C GLU A 22 6.28 26.51 -13.63
N LEU A 23 5.49 26.30 -14.70
CA LEU A 23 4.31 27.12 -14.98
C LEU A 23 3.29 27.07 -13.83
N LEU A 24 3.05 25.89 -13.24
CA LEU A 24 2.12 25.76 -12.13
C LEU A 24 2.63 26.50 -10.87
N ASP A 25 3.93 26.44 -10.60
CA ASP A 25 4.57 27.19 -9.51
C ASP A 25 4.39 28.71 -9.69
N GLU A 26 4.52 29.21 -10.91
CA GLU A 26 4.30 30.63 -11.24
C GLU A 26 2.84 31.07 -11.04
N ILE A 27 1.87 30.20 -11.35
CA ILE A 27 0.43 30.51 -11.26
C ILE A 27 -0.09 30.34 -9.82
N HIS A 28 0.46 29.40 -9.04
CA HIS A 28 -0.08 29.03 -7.74
C HIS A 28 0.40 29.96 -6.61
N ILE A 29 -0.52 30.68 -5.97
CA ILE A 29 -0.19 31.54 -4.82
C ILE A 29 0.24 30.65 -3.65
N GLY A 30 1.54 30.67 -3.34
CA GLY A 30 2.16 29.83 -2.31
C GLY A 30 3.21 28.84 -2.85
N GLY A 31 3.37 28.76 -4.18
CA GLY A 31 4.30 27.86 -4.85
C GLY A 31 3.85 26.40 -4.81
N VAL A 32 4.60 25.55 -5.50
CA VAL A 32 4.32 24.12 -5.66
C VAL A 32 5.52 23.31 -5.18
N ASN A 33 5.27 22.33 -4.32
CA ASN A 33 6.29 21.37 -3.93
C ASN A 33 6.43 20.26 -4.99
N VAL A 34 7.29 20.48 -5.99
CA VAL A 34 7.52 19.53 -7.10
C VAL A 34 7.98 18.15 -6.60
N SER A 35 8.73 18.09 -5.51
CA SER A 35 9.19 16.82 -4.94
C SER A 35 8.03 16.00 -4.34
N GLU A 36 7.07 16.68 -3.72
CA GLU A 36 5.86 16.05 -3.20
C GLU A 36 4.93 15.60 -4.33
N LEU A 37 4.74 16.43 -5.37
CA LEU A 37 4.00 16.02 -6.57
C LEU A 37 4.60 14.78 -7.22
N ALA A 38 5.93 14.74 -7.36
CA ALA A 38 6.62 13.60 -7.93
C ALA A 38 6.46 12.33 -7.08
N ARG A 39 6.55 12.46 -5.75
CA ARG A 39 6.33 11.35 -4.81
C ARG A 39 4.90 10.83 -4.89
N THR A 40 3.91 11.70 -4.77
CA THR A 40 2.49 11.33 -4.82
C THR A 40 2.14 10.72 -6.16
N GLY A 41 2.59 11.30 -7.27
CA GLY A 41 2.39 10.76 -8.61
C GLY A 41 3.00 9.37 -8.79
N LEU A 42 4.21 9.13 -8.27
CA LEU A 42 4.82 7.80 -8.29
C LEU A 42 3.97 6.78 -7.51
N ILE A 43 3.52 7.12 -6.31
CA ILE A 43 2.67 6.25 -5.48
C ILE A 43 1.37 5.92 -6.20
N GLU A 44 0.69 6.91 -6.78
CA GLU A 44 -0.54 6.69 -7.55
C GLU A 44 -0.32 5.77 -8.75
N MET A 45 0.77 5.97 -9.49
CA MET A 45 1.06 5.17 -10.68
C MET A 45 1.44 3.73 -10.33
N LEU A 46 2.18 3.52 -9.22
CA LEU A 46 2.46 2.19 -8.70
C LEU A 46 1.15 1.45 -8.38
N ARG A 47 0.24 2.09 -7.63
CA ARG A 47 -1.07 1.52 -7.28
C ARG A 47 -1.91 1.19 -8.51
N ARG A 48 -1.97 2.08 -9.49
CA ARG A 48 -2.72 1.87 -10.76
C ARG A 48 -2.15 0.76 -11.63
N SER A 49 -0.88 0.40 -11.42
CA SER A 49 -0.22 -0.65 -12.21
C SER A 49 -0.43 -2.06 -11.67
N LEU A 50 -0.96 -2.20 -10.45
CA LEU A 50 -1.26 -3.50 -9.85
C LEU A 50 -2.58 -4.03 -10.41
N ASP A 51 -2.59 -5.31 -10.77
CA ASP A 51 -3.83 -6.07 -10.90
C ASP A 51 -4.22 -6.76 -9.58
N GLU A 52 -5.37 -7.43 -9.57
CA GLU A 52 -5.85 -8.13 -8.37
C GLU A 52 -4.86 -9.22 -7.87
N GLN A 53 -4.14 -9.89 -8.77
CA GLN A 53 -3.18 -10.92 -8.39
C GLN A 53 -1.91 -10.29 -7.78
N ASP A 54 -1.48 -9.16 -8.32
CA ASP A 54 -0.38 -8.38 -7.74
C ASP A 54 -0.73 -7.89 -6.33
N GLU A 55 -1.96 -7.40 -6.11
CA GLU A 55 -2.42 -6.97 -4.79
C GLU A 55 -2.37 -8.10 -3.75
N ILE A 56 -2.86 -9.29 -4.13
CA ILE A 56 -2.79 -10.50 -3.29
C ILE A 56 -1.33 -10.84 -2.97
N ALA A 57 -0.46 -10.86 -3.99
CA ALA A 57 0.94 -11.19 -3.81
C ALA A 57 1.68 -10.20 -2.90
N VAL A 58 1.35 -8.90 -2.97
CA VAL A 58 1.91 -7.88 -2.06
C VAL A 58 1.45 -8.14 -0.63
N TYR A 59 0.16 -8.41 -0.42
CA TYR A 59 -0.37 -8.70 0.93
C TYR A 59 0.24 -9.98 1.54
N GLU A 60 0.38 -11.05 0.74
CA GLU A 60 1.02 -12.28 1.22
C GLU A 60 2.47 -12.06 1.66
N ARG A 61 3.23 -11.24 0.93
CA ARG A 61 4.61 -10.92 1.31
C ARG A 61 4.67 -10.08 2.58
N TYR A 62 3.76 -9.11 2.70
CA TYR A 62 3.64 -8.29 3.91
C TYR A 62 3.29 -9.16 5.13
N SER A 63 2.27 -10.01 5.03
CA SER A 63 1.84 -10.89 6.14
C SER A 63 2.91 -11.92 6.57
N ARG A 64 3.82 -12.30 5.66
CA ARG A 64 5.00 -13.13 5.97
C ARG A 64 6.20 -12.34 6.50
N GLY A 65 6.12 -11.02 6.58
CA GLY A 65 7.24 -10.15 6.97
C GLY A 65 8.35 -10.06 5.92
N GLU A 66 8.07 -10.41 4.66
CA GLU A 66 9.04 -10.31 3.56
C GLU A 66 9.19 -8.88 3.04
N ILE A 67 8.20 -8.01 3.30
CA ILE A 67 8.25 -6.56 3.06
C ILE A 67 7.73 -5.82 4.29
N ASP A 68 8.27 -4.62 4.52
CA ASP A 68 7.84 -3.75 5.62
C ASP A 68 6.45 -3.15 5.35
N GLU A 69 5.75 -2.77 6.42
CA GLU A 69 4.44 -2.14 6.37
C GLU A 69 4.42 -0.87 5.52
N ASP A 70 5.47 -0.04 5.60
CA ASP A 70 5.59 1.18 4.78
C ASP A 70 5.57 0.89 3.28
N VAL A 71 6.22 -0.20 2.85
CA VAL A 71 6.24 -0.64 1.45
C VAL A 71 4.86 -1.16 1.05
N ALA A 72 4.24 -1.96 1.92
CA ALA A 72 2.89 -2.47 1.70
C ALA A 72 1.87 -1.32 1.61
N ARG A 73 1.95 -0.31 2.48
CA ARG A 73 1.09 0.88 2.47
C ARG A 73 1.29 1.74 1.21
N VAL A 74 2.50 1.83 0.67
CA VAL A 74 2.72 2.48 -0.64
C VAL A 74 1.93 1.78 -1.74
N LEU A 75 1.95 0.44 -1.78
CA LEU A 75 1.36 -0.36 -2.85
C LEU A 75 -0.14 -0.63 -2.68
N LEU A 76 -0.61 -0.89 -1.47
CA LEU A 76 -2.00 -1.27 -1.18
C LEU A 76 -2.83 -0.12 -0.61
N GLY A 77 -2.20 0.89 0.00
CA GLY A 77 -2.91 1.98 0.67
C GLY A 77 -3.88 1.46 1.72
N GLU A 78 -5.09 2.04 1.78
CA GLU A 78 -6.15 1.65 2.72
C GLU A 78 -6.68 0.23 2.50
N LYS A 79 -6.37 -0.41 1.35
CA LYS A 79 -6.78 -1.81 1.11
C LYS A 79 -6.15 -2.76 2.12
N ILE A 80 -4.97 -2.43 2.66
CA ILE A 80 -4.33 -3.25 3.70
C ILE A 80 -5.22 -3.36 4.95
N ASP A 81 -5.76 -2.22 5.39
CA ASP A 81 -6.62 -2.15 6.58
C ASP A 81 -7.95 -2.87 6.34
N GLN A 82 -8.48 -2.80 5.11
CA GLN A 82 -9.70 -3.52 4.73
C GLN A 82 -9.51 -5.02 4.78
N VAL A 83 -8.41 -5.54 4.22
CA VAL A 83 -8.10 -6.97 4.24
C VAL A 83 -7.88 -7.47 5.67
N GLU A 84 -7.14 -6.73 6.49
CA GLU A 84 -6.94 -7.08 7.90
C GLU A 84 -8.26 -7.09 8.68
N ALA A 85 -9.12 -6.09 8.48
CA ALA A 85 -10.44 -6.03 9.12
C ALA A 85 -11.35 -7.20 8.69
N GLU A 86 -11.30 -7.61 7.42
CA GLU A 86 -12.03 -8.76 6.91
C GLU A 86 -11.54 -10.08 7.52
N ILE A 87 -10.23 -10.26 7.64
CA ILE A 87 -9.62 -11.44 8.28
C ILE A 87 -10.00 -11.51 9.76
N ASP A 88 -9.89 -10.40 10.49
CA ASP A 88 -10.25 -10.33 11.92
C ASP A 88 -11.73 -10.65 12.16
N ALA A 89 -12.61 -10.14 11.29
CA ALA A 89 -14.04 -10.44 11.34
C ALA A 89 -14.32 -11.93 11.09
N PHE A 90 -13.65 -12.52 10.09
CA PHE A 90 -13.77 -13.94 9.77
C PHE A 90 -13.27 -14.83 10.91
N GLU A 91 -12.10 -14.55 11.47
CA GLU A 91 -11.57 -15.27 12.63
C GLU A 91 -12.46 -15.16 13.86
N SER A 92 -13.00 -13.97 14.12
CA SER A 92 -13.91 -13.74 15.24
C SER A 92 -15.20 -14.54 15.10
N ALA A 93 -15.72 -14.70 13.87
CA ALA A 93 -16.88 -15.54 13.60
C ALA A 93 -16.56 -17.02 13.82
N MET A 94 -15.43 -17.52 13.29
CA MET A 94 -14.97 -18.90 13.48
C MET A 94 -14.75 -19.27 14.95
N LYS A 95 -14.15 -18.37 15.74
CA LYS A 95 -13.94 -18.56 17.19
C LYS A 95 -15.27 -18.65 17.95
N ARG A 96 -16.28 -17.85 17.59
CA ARG A 96 -17.62 -17.93 18.18
C ARG A 96 -18.31 -19.25 17.86
N ASP A 97 -18.23 -19.70 16.60
CA ASP A 97 -18.88 -20.94 16.18
C ASP A 97 -18.26 -22.18 16.84
N THR A 98 -16.92 -22.25 16.91
CA THR A 98 -16.22 -23.31 17.65
C THR A 98 -16.46 -23.27 19.15
N SER A 99 -16.59 -22.09 19.76
CA SER A 99 -16.95 -21.98 21.18
C SER A 99 -18.38 -22.45 21.48
N ALA A 100 -19.33 -22.22 20.56
CA ALA A 100 -20.70 -22.71 20.67
C ALA A 100 -20.76 -24.24 20.55
N PHE A 101 -19.91 -24.83 19.70
CA PHE A 101 -19.79 -26.27 19.55
C PHE A 101 -19.19 -26.95 20.80
N LEU A 102 -18.14 -26.37 21.40
CA LEU A 102 -17.51 -26.90 22.60
C LEU A 102 -18.40 -26.78 23.85
N ALA A 103 -19.10 -25.66 24.03
CA ALA A 103 -20.02 -25.45 25.16
C ALA A 103 -21.24 -26.40 25.15
N GLN A 104 -21.56 -27.00 24.00
CA GLN A 104 -22.66 -27.95 23.84
C GLN A 104 -22.26 -29.39 24.23
N ASN A 105 -20.97 -29.67 24.38
CA ASN A 105 -20.44 -31.02 24.61
C ASN A 105 -20.00 -31.29 26.07
N ASP A 106 -20.05 -30.27 26.94
CA ASP A 106 -19.75 -30.38 28.38
C ASP A 106 -21.02 -30.62 29.25
N GLY A 107 -22.12 -31.03 28.62
CA GLY A 107 -23.44 -31.18 29.24
C GLY A 107 -24.06 -32.59 29.17
N GLU A 108 -23.28 -33.64 28.91
CA GLU A 108 -23.71 -35.05 29.05
C GLU A 108 -23.33 -35.66 30.41
#